data_AF-A0AAD7EW30-F1
#
_entry.id   AF-A0AAD7EW30-F1
#
_cell.length_a   1.000
_cell.length_b   1.000
_cell.length_c   1.000
_cell.angle_alpha   90.00
_cell.angle_beta   90.00
_cell.angle_gamma   90.00
#
_symmetry.space_group_name_H-M   'P 1'
#
loop_
_entity.id
_entity.type
_entity.pdbx_description
1 polymer ?
#
loop_
_entity_poly.entity_id
_entity_poly.type
_entity_poly.pdbx_seq_one_letter_code
_entity_poly.pdbx_strand_id
1 'polypeptide(L)'
;KGSAEIALLLDMPLRVVQRVRQVWNEIGEVPRQRRLWMYVLFPNPVTALQIIYMMLGMLEHSPDLYLDEIQEKLSAVHGVEVCLKRLGMTSKKLSKPAAKRCEEARRAFAFEVGKYPVNYLVTAHESAVNLLTTYRRMAGRTRAHGLAKPVTLCVIQGTSISDTPLHYPTKPPDIHSFLRLRWMV
;
A
#
# COMPACT_ATOMS: atom_id res chain seq x y z
N LYS A 1 35.49 16.98 30.14
CA LYS A 1 35.98 15.66 29.67
C LYS A 1 36.38 15.75 28.20
N GLY A 2 37.54 15.21 27.85
CA GLY A 2 38.00 15.14 26.47
C GLY A 2 37.22 14.07 25.69
N SER A 3 37.08 14.23 24.36
CA SER A 3 36.33 13.26 23.54
C SER A 3 36.94 11.86 23.56
N ALA A 4 38.25 11.73 23.79
CA ALA A 4 38.95 10.44 23.93
C ALA A 4 38.61 9.72 25.24
N GLU A 5 38.49 10.46 26.34
CA GLU A 5 38.09 9.93 27.65
C GLU A 5 36.66 9.37 27.59
N ILE A 6 35.76 10.08 26.90
CA ILE A 6 34.38 9.64 26.67
C ILE A 6 34.34 8.39 25.78
N ALA A 7 35.19 8.34 24.75
CA ALA A 7 35.29 7.18 23.85
C ALA A 7 35.75 5.93 24.60
N LEU A 8 36.76 6.04 25.47
CA LEU A 8 37.23 4.94 26.32
C LEU A 8 36.18 4.51 27.34
N LEU A 9 35.51 5.47 28.00
CA LEU A 9 34.50 5.17 29.01
C LEU A 9 33.28 4.43 28.44
N LEU A 10 32.87 4.77 27.23
CA LEU A 10 31.68 4.22 26.58
C LEU A 10 31.98 3.07 25.62
N ASP A 11 33.25 2.66 25.49
CA ASP A 11 33.73 1.68 24.51
C ASP A 11 33.22 1.97 23.08
N MET A 12 33.37 3.23 22.66
CA MET A 12 32.91 3.70 21.34
C MET A 12 34.06 4.27 20.50
N PRO A 13 34.02 4.15 19.17
CA PRO A 13 35.01 4.78 18.30
C PRO A 13 35.02 6.32 18.47
N LEU A 14 36.21 6.91 18.58
CA LEU A 14 36.41 8.35 18.77
C LEU A 14 35.62 9.20 17.75
N ARG A 15 35.55 8.73 16.49
CA ARG A 15 34.82 9.41 15.40
C ARG A 15 33.32 9.54 15.68
N VAL A 16 32.72 8.57 16.38
CA VAL A 16 31.30 8.61 16.75
C VAL A 16 31.08 9.68 17.82
N VAL A 17 31.92 9.70 18.85
CA VAL A 17 31.85 10.70 19.93
C VAL A 17 32.02 12.12 19.38
N GLN A 18 32.99 12.30 18.47
CA GLN A 18 33.20 13.59 17.80
C GLN A 18 31.98 14.02 17.00
N ARG A 19 31.36 13.12 16.23
CA ARG A 19 30.14 13.42 15.46
C ARG A 19 28.97 13.78 16.37
N VAL A 20 28.72 13.01 17.43
CA VAL A 20 27.62 13.29 18.37
C VAL A 20 27.84 14.66 19.02
N ARG A 21 29.08 14.99 19.39
CA ARG A 21 29.41 16.30 19.98
C ARG A 21 29.28 17.44 18.99
N GLN A 22 29.65 17.24 17.73
CA GLN A 22 29.42 18.22 16.67
C GLN A 22 27.92 18.47 16.49
N VAL A 23 27.13 17.40 16.37
CA VAL A 23 25.66 17.50 16.26
C VAL A 23 25.06 18.19 17.48
N TRP A 24 25.55 17.90 18.67
CA TRP A 24 25.11 18.59 19.90
C TRP A 24 25.46 20.08 19.89
N ASN A 25 26.64 20.46 19.42
CA ASN A 25 27.03 21.86 19.32
C ASN A 25 26.22 22.62 18.24
N GLU A 26 25.82 21.94 17.16
CA GLU A 26 25.01 22.51 16.09
C GLU A 26 23.53 22.67 16.49
N ILE A 27 22.95 21.65 17.15
CA ILE A 27 21.52 21.61 17.50
C ILE A 27 21.25 22.28 18.86
N GLY A 28 22.22 22.27 19.76
CA GLY A 28 22.06 22.68 21.15
C GLY A 28 21.24 21.68 21.98
N GLU A 29 20.77 22.13 23.15
CA GLU A 29 19.88 21.36 23.98
C GLU A 29 18.54 21.18 23.26
N VAL A 30 18.26 19.97 22.77
CA VAL A 30 16.95 19.66 22.15
C VAL A 30 15.89 19.89 23.23
N PRO A 31 14.99 20.89 23.08
CA PRO A 31 13.97 21.10 24.07
C PRO A 31 13.15 19.80 24.16
N ARG A 32 13.18 19.13 25.31
CA ARG A 32 12.28 17.99 25.60
C ARG A 32 10.79 18.38 25.52
N GLN A 33 10.52 19.67 25.34
CA GLN A 33 9.22 20.34 25.25
C GLN A 33 8.38 20.05 24.00
N ARG A 34 8.69 19.02 23.20
CA ARG A 34 7.76 18.60 22.12
C ARG A 34 6.48 17.92 22.62
N ARG A 35 6.39 17.56 23.90
CA ARG A 35 5.16 16.96 24.46
C ARG A 35 4.21 17.96 25.09
N LEU A 36 4.68 19.09 25.61
CA LEU A 36 3.82 19.98 26.42
C LEU A 36 2.89 20.88 25.58
N TRP A 37 3.31 21.30 24.39
CA TRP A 37 2.48 22.17 23.53
C TRP A 37 1.17 21.53 23.08
N MET A 38 1.10 20.20 23.06
CA MET A 38 -0.13 19.48 22.71
C MET A 38 -1.17 19.49 23.85
N TYR A 39 -0.74 19.66 25.11
CA TYR A 39 -1.64 19.67 26.28
C TYR A 39 -2.07 21.07 26.72
N VAL A 40 -1.29 22.11 26.37
CA VAL A 40 -1.58 23.49 26.83
C VAL A 40 -2.59 24.21 25.92
N LEU A 41 -2.75 23.80 24.66
CA LEU A 41 -3.65 24.44 23.69
C LEU A 41 -5.03 23.75 23.54
N PHE A 42 -5.21 22.54 24.06
CA PHE A 42 -6.46 21.79 23.95
C PHE A 42 -6.99 21.44 25.36
N PRO A 43 -7.87 22.27 25.94
CA PRO A 43 -8.36 22.08 27.32
C PRO A 43 -9.19 20.81 27.52
N ASN A 44 -9.62 20.15 26.44
CA ASN A 44 -10.19 18.82 26.47
C ASN A 44 -9.25 17.85 25.75
N PRO A 45 -8.55 16.95 26.47
CA PRO A 45 -7.79 15.90 25.81
C PRO A 45 -8.80 14.90 25.24
N VAL A 46 -9.32 15.19 24.05
CA VAL A 46 -9.99 14.18 23.24
C VAL A 46 -8.96 13.07 23.09
N THR A 47 -9.24 11.94 23.72
CA THR A 47 -8.29 10.83 23.73
C THR A 47 -8.06 10.39 22.30
N ALA A 48 -6.85 9.92 21.97
CA ALA A 48 -6.56 9.44 20.62
C ALA A 48 -7.57 8.39 20.14
N LEU A 49 -8.10 7.58 21.08
CA LEU A 49 -9.18 6.62 20.83
C LEU A 49 -10.50 7.28 20.41
N GLN A 50 -10.93 8.37 21.06
CA GLN A 50 -12.15 9.09 20.66
C GLN A 50 -12.04 9.66 19.25
N ILE A 51 -10.88 10.22 18.89
CA ILE A 51 -10.65 10.71 17.52
C ILE A 51 -10.76 9.55 16.52
N ILE A 52 -10.19 8.39 16.84
CA ILE A 52 -10.27 7.18 15.99
C ILE A 52 -11.73 6.73 15.82
N TYR A 53 -12.51 6.62 16.91
CA TYR A 53 -13.92 6.23 16.82
C TYR A 53 -14.75 7.22 15.99
N MET A 54 -14.47 8.51 16.14
CA MET A 54 -15.10 9.54 15.33
C MET A 54 -14.77 9.41 13.84
N MET A 55 -13.49 9.26 13.51
CA MET A 55 -13.06 9.05 12.12
C MET A 55 -13.72 7.79 11.53
N LEU A 56 -13.80 6.72 12.32
CA LEU A 56 -14.43 5.48 11.90
C LEU A 56 -15.92 5.68 11.62
N GLY A 57 -16.65 6.36 12.51
CA GLY A 57 -18.07 6.67 12.30
C GLY A 57 -18.31 7.54 11.06
N MET A 58 -17.41 8.49 10.76
CA MET A 58 -17.48 9.28 9.54
C MET A 58 -17.27 8.43 8.28
N LEU A 59 -16.34 7.47 8.33
CA LEU A 59 -16.05 6.55 7.22
C LEU A 59 -17.17 5.51 7.03
N GLU A 60 -17.82 5.07 8.10
CA GLU A 60 -18.98 4.17 8.03
C GLU A 60 -20.16 4.83 7.30
N HIS A 61 -20.42 6.11 7.57
CA HIS A 61 -21.49 6.86 6.90
C HIS A 61 -21.11 7.34 5.49
N SER A 62 -19.83 7.60 5.23
CA SER A 62 -19.37 8.17 3.96
C SER A 62 -17.94 7.71 3.64
N PRO A 63 -17.78 6.52 3.02
CA PRO A 63 -16.46 5.94 2.74
C PRO A 63 -15.67 6.70 1.65
N ASP A 64 -16.34 7.60 0.93
CA ASP A 64 -15.75 8.41 -0.14
C ASP A 64 -15.08 9.70 0.37
N LEU A 65 -15.09 9.95 1.69
CA LEU A 65 -14.46 11.14 2.27
C LEU A 65 -12.94 11.08 2.14
N TYR A 66 -12.37 12.17 1.64
CA TYR A 66 -10.91 12.33 1.58
C TYR A 66 -10.34 12.69 2.96
N LEU A 67 -9.03 12.47 3.14
CA LEU A 67 -8.37 12.67 4.43
C LEU A 67 -8.36 14.14 4.88
N ASP A 68 -8.24 15.06 3.94
CA ASP A 68 -8.37 16.50 4.14
C ASP A 68 -9.79 16.91 4.52
N GLU A 69 -10.82 16.34 3.88
CA GLU A 69 -12.21 16.57 4.25
C GLU A 69 -12.54 16.04 5.66
N ILE A 70 -11.98 14.88 6.04
CA ILE A 70 -12.10 14.34 7.41
C ILE A 70 -11.41 15.28 8.40
N GLN A 71 -10.23 15.79 8.06
CA GLN A 71 -9.49 16.74 8.90
C GLN A 71 -10.27 18.06 9.06
N GLU A 72 -10.83 18.60 7.98
CA GLU A 72 -11.65 19.82 8.00
C GLU A 72 -12.89 19.64 8.89
N LYS A 73 -13.60 18.52 8.74
CA LYS A 73 -14.77 18.20 9.58
C LYS A 73 -14.40 18.00 11.06
N LEU A 74 -13.31 17.30 11.37
CA LEU A 74 -12.84 17.15 12.76
C LEU A 74 -12.44 18.50 13.36
N SER A 75 -11.79 19.35 12.58
CA SER A 75 -11.44 20.71 12.99
C SER A 75 -12.69 21.58 13.20
N ALA A 76 -13.70 21.47 12.32
CA ALA A 76 -14.92 22.24 12.41
C ALA A 76 -15.80 21.85 13.60
N VAL A 77 -15.91 20.55 13.91
CA VAL A 77 -16.80 20.06 14.97
C VAL A 77 -16.10 20.06 16.35
N HIS A 78 -14.81 19.73 16.41
CA HIS A 78 -14.10 19.53 17.70
C HIS A 78 -12.96 20.52 17.93
N GLY A 79 -12.63 21.36 16.95
CA GLY A 79 -11.48 22.24 17.02
C GLY A 79 -10.14 21.49 17.01
N VAL A 80 -10.12 20.20 16.68
CA VAL A 80 -8.90 19.38 16.75
C VAL A 80 -8.24 19.28 15.37
N GLU A 81 -7.00 19.76 15.27
CA GLU A 81 -6.18 19.56 14.09
C GLU A 81 -5.45 18.21 14.17
N VAL A 82 -5.88 17.22 13.38
CA VAL A 82 -5.34 15.85 13.44
C VAL A 82 -4.31 15.62 12.34
N CYS A 83 -3.07 15.35 12.74
CA CYS A 83 -2.06 14.82 11.82
C CYS A 83 -2.26 13.32 11.57
N LEU A 84 -3.03 12.96 10.54
CA LEU A 84 -3.34 11.56 10.17
C LEU A 84 -2.10 10.68 9.93
N LYS A 85 -0.96 11.28 9.54
CA LYS A 85 0.33 10.57 9.43
C LYS A 85 0.77 9.92 10.74
N ARG A 86 0.45 10.51 11.89
CA ARG A 86 0.81 9.98 13.22
C ARG A 86 -0.02 8.75 13.61
N LEU A 87 -1.21 8.60 13.03
CA LEU A 87 -2.10 7.46 13.26
C LEU A 87 -1.74 6.24 12.40
N GLY A 88 -0.66 6.33 11.60
CA GLY A 88 -0.27 5.25 10.68
C GLY A 88 -1.20 5.10 9.48
N MET A 89 -2.18 5.99 9.31
CA MET A 89 -3.05 6.00 8.14
C MET A 89 -2.24 6.54 6.94
N THR A 90 -1.91 5.63 6.03
CA THR A 90 -1.24 5.97 4.78
C THR A 90 -2.29 6.12 3.69
N SER A 91 -2.14 7.15 2.86
CA SER A 91 -2.97 7.37 1.68
C SER A 91 -2.73 6.25 0.67
N LYS A 92 -3.38 5.11 0.84
CA LYS A 92 -3.44 4.12 -0.23
C LYS A 92 -4.32 4.71 -1.31
N LYS A 93 -3.76 4.85 -2.51
CA LYS A 93 -4.57 5.15 -3.70
C LYS A 93 -5.55 4.01 -3.84
N LEU A 94 -6.82 4.24 -3.50
CA LEU A 94 -7.87 3.31 -3.85
C LEU A 94 -7.80 3.14 -5.36
N SER A 95 -7.53 1.91 -5.81
CA SER A 95 -7.58 1.59 -7.23
C SER A 95 -8.98 1.94 -7.68
N LYS A 96 -9.11 2.83 -8.68
CA LYS A 96 -10.43 3.18 -9.24
C LYS A 96 -11.20 1.88 -9.48
N PRO A 97 -12.39 1.70 -8.90
CA PRO A 97 -13.20 0.54 -9.21
C PRO A 97 -13.40 0.51 -10.72
N ALA A 98 -13.14 -0.64 -11.34
CA ALA A 98 -13.31 -0.78 -12.78
C ALA A 98 -14.76 -0.40 -13.14
N ALA A 99 -14.94 0.64 -13.96
CA ALA A 99 -16.24 1.24 -14.26
C ALA A 99 -17.24 0.25 -14.91
N LYS A 100 -16.77 -0.89 -15.40
CA LYS A 100 -17.57 -1.96 -16.02
C LYS A 100 -17.76 -3.14 -15.05
N ARG A 101 -18.35 -2.91 -13.88
CA ARG A 101 -18.79 -4.00 -12.98
C ARG A 101 -20.30 -4.15 -13.07
N CYS A 102 -20.75 -5.14 -13.82
CA CYS A 102 -22.11 -5.66 -13.71
C CYS A 102 -22.11 -6.72 -12.60
N GLU A 103 -22.60 -6.37 -11.40
CA GLU A 103 -22.63 -7.28 -10.25
C GLU A 103 -23.50 -8.52 -10.52
N GLU A 104 -24.53 -8.38 -11.35
CA GLU A 104 -25.37 -9.49 -11.79
C GLU A 104 -24.58 -10.48 -12.65
N ALA A 105 -23.80 -10.00 -13.63
CA ALA A 105 -22.93 -10.86 -14.44
C ALA A 105 -21.87 -11.58 -13.60
N ARG A 106 -21.34 -10.94 -12.55
CA ARG A 106 -20.39 -11.59 -11.62
C ARG A 106 -21.05 -12.68 -10.80
N ARG A 107 -22.26 -12.44 -10.29
CA ARG A 107 -23.04 -13.46 -9.55
C ARG A 107 -23.39 -14.65 -10.45
N ALA A 108 -23.87 -14.39 -11.66
CA ALA A 108 -24.17 -15.42 -12.63
C ALA A 108 -22.93 -16.26 -12.97
N PHE A 109 -21.79 -15.60 -13.23
CA PHE A 109 -20.52 -16.28 -13.47
C PHE A 109 -20.06 -17.12 -12.28
N ALA A 110 -20.11 -16.58 -11.06
CA ALA A 110 -19.72 -17.29 -9.85
C ALA A 110 -20.57 -18.54 -9.61
N PHE A 111 -21.88 -18.45 -9.85
CA PHE A 111 -22.79 -19.58 -9.75
C PHE A 111 -22.49 -20.65 -10.80
N GLU A 112 -22.22 -20.25 -12.05
CA GLU A 112 -21.91 -21.18 -13.13
C GLU A 112 -20.57 -21.89 -12.91
N VAL A 113 -19.53 -21.15 -12.52
CA VAL A 113 -18.20 -21.69 -12.27
C VAL A 113 -18.17 -22.58 -11.02
N GLY A 114 -18.98 -22.26 -10.00
CA GLY A 114 -19.05 -23.03 -8.75
C GLY A 114 -19.49 -24.49 -8.91
N LYS A 115 -20.06 -24.86 -10.07
CA LYS A 115 -20.42 -26.25 -10.40
C LYS A 115 -19.19 -27.13 -10.65
N TYR A 116 -18.05 -26.54 -10.97
CA TYR A 116 -16.83 -27.25 -11.33
C TYR A 116 -15.82 -27.24 -10.18
N PRO A 117 -15.16 -28.38 -9.88
CA PRO A 117 -14.09 -28.41 -8.87
C PRO A 117 -12.86 -27.63 -9.37
N VAL A 118 -12.06 -27.11 -8.43
CA VAL A 118 -10.92 -26.21 -8.72
C VAL A 118 -9.92 -26.80 -9.71
N ASN A 119 -9.73 -28.13 -9.70
CA ASN A 119 -8.80 -28.83 -10.59
C ASN A 119 -9.17 -28.76 -12.09
N TYR A 120 -10.39 -28.29 -12.41
CA TYR A 120 -10.91 -28.19 -13.77
C TYR A 120 -10.91 -26.74 -14.28
N LEU A 121 -10.56 -25.78 -13.43
CA LEU A 121 -10.58 -24.36 -13.77
C LEU A 121 -9.22 -23.94 -14.34
N VAL A 122 -9.19 -23.71 -15.65
CA VAL A 122 -8.06 -23.06 -16.32
C VAL A 122 -8.45 -21.62 -16.63
N THR A 123 -7.69 -20.66 -16.12
CA THR A 123 -7.92 -19.24 -16.37
C THR A 123 -6.88 -18.71 -17.34
N ALA A 124 -7.33 -18.04 -18.40
CA ALA A 124 -6.49 -17.29 -19.31
C ALA A 124 -6.83 -15.80 -19.16
N HIS A 125 -5.80 -14.97 -18.94
CA HIS A 125 -5.99 -13.53 -18.83
C HIS A 125 -5.08 -12.83 -19.84
N GLU A 126 -5.68 -12.05 -20.73
CA GLU A 126 -4.95 -11.17 -21.63
C GLU A 126 -4.53 -9.91 -20.86
N SER A 127 -3.22 -9.73 -20.70
CA SER A 127 -2.70 -8.49 -20.11
C SER A 127 -2.04 -7.65 -21.21
N ALA A 128 -2.53 -6.43 -21.40
CA ALA A 128 -1.89 -5.46 -22.27
C ALA A 128 -0.70 -4.83 -21.52
N VAL A 129 0.51 -5.22 -21.88
CA VAL A 129 1.74 -4.61 -21.34
C VAL A 129 2.10 -3.42 -22.22
N ASN A 130 1.91 -2.20 -21.71
CA ASN A 130 2.44 -1.02 -22.39
C ASN A 130 3.92 -0.84 -22.03
N LEU A 131 4.81 -1.20 -22.96
CA LEU A 131 6.27 -1.08 -22.82
C LEU A 131 6.76 0.36 -22.56
N LEU A 132 5.96 1.38 -22.87
CA LEU A 132 6.30 2.78 -22.56
C LEU A 132 6.03 3.12 -21.09
N THR A 133 5.16 2.37 -20.41
CA THR A 133 4.77 2.62 -19.01
C THR A 133 5.69 1.93 -17.98
N THR A 134 6.49 0.95 -18.40
CA THR A 134 7.49 0.30 -17.54
C THR A 134 8.63 1.25 -17.17
N TYR A 135 8.85 2.30 -17.97
CA TYR A 135 9.78 3.38 -17.65
C TYR A 135 9.05 4.59 -17.08
N ARG A 136 8.47 4.46 -15.88
CA ARG A 136 8.30 5.68 -15.07
C ARG A 136 9.69 6.21 -14.78
N ARG A 137 10.12 7.23 -15.52
CA ARG A 137 11.24 8.09 -15.13
C ARG A 137 10.94 8.53 -13.70
N MET A 138 11.62 7.91 -12.75
CA MET A 138 11.64 8.33 -11.36
C MET A 138 12.36 9.68 -11.35
N ALA A 139 11.66 10.77 -11.65
CA ALA A 139 12.17 12.13 -11.68
C ALA A 139 12.59 12.64 -10.28
N GLY A 140 12.62 11.77 -9.26
CA GLY A 140 12.91 12.11 -7.87
C GLY A 140 14.26 11.63 -7.34
N ARG A 141 15.18 11.09 -8.15
CA ARG A 141 16.50 10.65 -7.64
C ARG A 141 17.64 10.76 -8.65
N THR A 142 17.95 11.98 -9.05
CA THR A 142 19.30 12.33 -9.51
C THR A 142 19.84 13.45 -8.64
N ARG A 143 20.30 13.08 -7.45
CA ARG A 143 21.50 13.70 -6.89
C ARG A 143 22.58 12.63 -6.85
N ALA A 144 23.61 12.88 -7.65
CA ALA A 144 24.97 12.35 -7.55
C ALA A 144 25.22 10.87 -7.95
N HIS A 145 25.88 10.78 -9.11
CA HIS A 145 26.90 9.80 -9.54
C HIS A 145 26.54 8.32 -9.72
N GLY A 146 26.57 7.89 -11.00
CA GLY A 146 27.24 6.64 -11.39
C GLY A 146 26.33 5.48 -11.76
N LEU A 147 26.23 5.23 -13.07
CA LEU A 147 25.76 4.00 -13.73
C LEU A 147 24.35 3.49 -13.35
N ALA A 148 23.37 3.91 -14.15
CA ALA A 148 22.13 3.16 -14.31
C ALA A 148 22.45 1.79 -14.93
N LYS A 149 22.36 0.71 -14.14
CA LYS A 149 22.38 -0.64 -14.66
C LYS A 149 21.07 -0.91 -15.42
N PRO A 150 21.09 -1.53 -16.62
CA PRO A 150 19.88 -2.00 -17.26
C PRO A 150 19.22 -3.05 -16.36
N VAL A 151 17.94 -2.88 -16.07
CA VAL A 151 17.13 -3.92 -15.40
C VAL A 151 16.82 -4.96 -16.47
N THR A 152 17.47 -6.12 -16.38
CA THR A 152 17.18 -7.27 -17.23
C THR A 152 15.78 -7.76 -16.90
N LEU A 153 14.84 -7.58 -17.83
CA LEU A 153 13.49 -8.09 -17.72
C LEU A 153 13.55 -9.61 -17.92
N CYS A 154 13.52 -10.38 -16.82
CA CYS A 154 13.40 -11.83 -16.89
C CYS A 154 11.95 -12.14 -17.31
N VAL A 155 11.72 -12.31 -18.61
CA VAL A 155 10.47 -12.87 -19.13
C VAL A 155 10.48 -14.34 -18.73
N ILE A 156 9.68 -14.68 -17.72
CA ILE A 156 9.38 -16.07 -17.39
C ILE A 156 8.54 -16.59 -18.56
N GLN A 157 9.20 -17.18 -19.56
CA GLN A 157 8.52 -18.03 -20.52
C GLN A 157 7.87 -19.14 -19.72
N GLY A 158 6.54 -19.25 -19.83
CA GLY A 158 5.79 -20.31 -19.16
C GLY A 158 6.42 -21.64 -19.52
N THR A 159 7.03 -22.31 -18.54
CA THR A 159 7.49 -23.68 -18.69
C THR A 159 6.24 -24.52 -18.98
N SER A 160 6.22 -25.12 -20.17
CA SER A 160 5.24 -26.16 -20.51
C SER A 160 5.22 -27.16 -19.37
N ILE A 161 4.08 -27.28 -18.71
CA ILE A 161 3.80 -28.31 -17.73
C ILE A 161 4.01 -29.62 -18.47
N SER A 162 5.05 -30.37 -18.08
CA SER A 162 5.37 -31.68 -18.63
C SER A 162 4.14 -32.58 -18.59
N ASP A 163 3.86 -33.20 -19.73
CA ASP A 163 2.78 -34.15 -19.97
C ASP A 163 2.76 -35.27 -18.92
N THR A 164 2.08 -35.07 -17.80
CA THR A 164 1.57 -36.18 -17.01
C THR A 164 0.27 -36.62 -17.69
N PRO A 165 0.13 -37.91 -18.09
CA PRO A 165 -1.10 -38.38 -18.70
C PRO A 165 -2.22 -38.30 -17.66
N LEU A 166 -3.02 -37.24 -17.75
CA LEU A 166 -4.27 -37.11 -17.04
C LEU A 166 -5.20 -38.21 -17.56
N HIS A 167 -5.57 -39.13 -16.66
CA HIS A 167 -6.54 -40.15 -16.96
C HIS A 167 -7.92 -39.49 -17.04
N TYR A 168 -8.33 -39.11 -18.25
CA TYR A 168 -9.65 -38.55 -18.49
C TYR A 168 -10.72 -39.66 -18.47
N PRO A 169 -11.88 -39.44 -17.83
CA PRO A 169 -13.02 -40.35 -17.96
C PRO A 169 -13.48 -40.40 -19.44
N THR A 170 -13.66 -41.60 -19.96
CA THR A 170 -13.88 -41.93 -21.38
C THR A 170 -15.25 -41.56 -21.94
N LYS A 171 -16.04 -40.73 -21.26
CA LYS A 171 -17.32 -40.22 -21.78
C LYS A 171 -17.27 -38.71 -21.92
N PRO A 172 -17.16 -38.17 -23.15
CA PRO A 172 -17.30 -36.73 -23.36
C PRO A 172 -18.74 -36.30 -23.06
N PRO A 173 -18.95 -35.20 -22.32
CA PRO A 173 -20.25 -34.55 -22.28
C PRO A 173 -20.59 -34.00 -23.68
N ASP A 174 -21.87 -34.05 -24.01
CA ASP A 174 -22.43 -33.73 -25.33
C ASP A 174 -22.06 -32.30 -25.78
N ILE A 175 -21.14 -32.21 -26.75
CA ILE A 175 -20.47 -30.97 -27.20
C ILE A 175 -21.43 -30.02 -27.92
N HIS A 176 -22.60 -30.51 -28.34
CA HIS A 176 -23.62 -29.72 -29.03
C HIS A 176 -24.25 -28.59 -28.17
N SER A 177 -23.98 -28.55 -26.87
CA SER A 177 -24.46 -27.49 -25.97
C SER A 177 -23.54 -26.26 -25.86
N PHE A 178 -22.28 -26.34 -26.30
CA PHE A 178 -21.26 -25.31 -25.99
C PHE A 178 -21.15 -24.13 -26.98
N LEU A 179 -21.73 -24.22 -28.18
CA LEU A 179 -21.55 -23.20 -29.22
C LEU A 179 -22.63 -22.10 -29.27
N ARG A 180 -23.56 -22.03 -28.31
CA ARG A 180 -24.68 -21.07 -28.35
C ARG A 180 -24.53 -19.79 -27.52
N LEU A 181 -23.34 -19.53 -26.95
CA LEU A 181 -23.10 -18.36 -26.09
C LEU A 181 -22.08 -17.34 -26.63
N ARG A 182 -21.80 -17.37 -27.94
CA ARG A 182 -21.05 -16.31 -28.61
C ARG A 182 -22.03 -15.48 -29.42
N TRP A 183 -21.98 -14.16 -29.26
CA TRP A 183 -22.80 -13.11 -29.91
C TRP A 183 -24.05 -12.61 -29.18
N MET A 184 -23.89 -12.14 -27.93
CA MET A 184 -24.72 -11.06 -27.36
C MET A 184 -23.91 -10.25 -26.34
N VAL A 185 -22.90 -9.51 -26.80
CA VAL A 185 -22.34 -8.31 -26.15
C VAL A 185 -21.83 -7.38 -27.24
#